data_AF-A0A4S4B3X7-F1
#
_entry.id   AF-A0A4S4B3X7-F1
#
_cell.length_a   1.000
_cell.length_b   1.000
_cell.length_c   1.000
_cell.angle_alpha   90.00
_cell.angle_beta   90.00
_cell.angle_gamma   90.00
#
_symmetry.space_group_name_H-M   'P 1'
#
loop_
_entity.id
_entity.type
_entity.pdbx_description
1 polymer ?
#
loop_
_entity_poly.entity_id
_entity_poly.type
_entity_poly.pdbx_seq_one_letter_code
_entity_poly.pdbx_strand_id
1 'polypeptide(L)'
;MKASVLLIALLGASVAMAAPPAPKKEGIESQDYTWNAQEGEKMEALKLKGDKVAGEEAYEVCGACHLPSGAGRPDGTFPQLAGQHTTVLIKQMADIRAGLRDNPTMYPFAVTLVDPQELADVSAYIENLCIPVDHGKYEGPDAAIQVAKGKELYEKQCLECHGKNGEGDKEQFYPVIAGQHYKYLLRQMTEIRDGHRRNANPDMVKVIKPYTDEQLVAISAYQASLKMPGAMCEPKAAK
;
A
#
# COMPACT_ATOMS: atom_id res chain seq x y z
N MET A 1 34.54 25.49 -61.01
CA MET A 1 34.80 25.08 -59.62
C MET A 1 33.56 25.37 -58.78
N LYS A 2 32.73 24.36 -58.50
CA LYS A 2 31.62 24.45 -57.54
C LYS A 2 31.98 23.52 -56.39
N ALA A 3 32.24 24.08 -55.21
CA ALA A 3 32.59 23.31 -54.02
C ALA A 3 31.30 22.90 -53.30
N SER A 4 31.07 21.59 -53.20
CA SER A 4 30.02 21.02 -52.35
C SER A 4 30.46 21.09 -50.88
N VAL A 5 29.64 21.74 -50.05
CA VAL A 5 29.78 21.72 -48.59
C VAL A 5 29.03 20.50 -48.07
N LEU A 6 29.76 19.55 -47.49
CA LEU A 6 29.21 18.36 -46.84
C LEU A 6 28.86 18.73 -45.39
N LEU A 7 27.58 18.73 -45.04
CA LEU A 7 27.11 18.92 -43.67
C LEU A 7 27.24 17.59 -42.91
N ILE A 8 28.14 17.51 -41.94
CA ILE A 8 28.26 16.35 -41.04
C ILE A 8 27.27 16.55 -39.88
N ALA A 9 26.19 15.77 -39.86
CA ALA A 9 25.27 15.72 -38.73
C ALA A 9 25.87 14.83 -37.63
N LEU A 10 26.26 15.44 -36.51
CA LEU A 10 26.63 14.75 -35.29
C LEU A 10 25.36 14.28 -34.56
N LEU A 11 25.00 13.00 -34.71
CA LEU A 11 24.07 12.35 -33.78
C LEU A 11 24.79 12.13 -32.45
N GLY A 12 24.52 12.98 -31.47
CA GLY A 12 24.91 12.73 -30.08
C GLY A 12 24.12 11.56 -29.52
N ALA A 13 24.79 10.46 -29.20
CA ALA A 13 24.18 9.35 -28.47
C ALA A 13 23.94 9.79 -27.02
N SER A 14 22.69 10.12 -26.70
CA SER A 14 22.25 10.29 -25.32
C SER A 14 22.20 8.92 -24.65
N VAL A 15 23.20 8.64 -23.80
CA VAL A 15 23.16 7.48 -22.90
C VAL A 15 22.11 7.79 -21.83
N ALA A 16 20.95 7.14 -21.90
CA ALA A 16 19.94 7.21 -20.85
C ALA A 16 20.51 6.54 -19.59
N MET A 17 20.89 7.35 -18.59
CA MET A 17 21.27 6.85 -17.27
C MET A 17 20.00 6.39 -16.55
N ALA A 18 19.86 5.09 -16.33
CA ALA A 18 18.81 4.55 -15.48
C ALA A 18 18.98 5.11 -14.06
N ALA A 19 17.88 5.51 -13.42
CA ALA A 19 17.90 5.94 -12.03
C ALA A 19 18.44 4.82 -11.12
N PRO A 20 19.17 5.15 -10.04
CA PRO A 20 19.70 4.15 -9.13
C PRO A 20 18.57 3.33 -8.50
N PRO A 21 18.78 2.01 -8.26
CA PRO A 21 17.79 1.16 -7.66
C PRO A 21 17.50 1.59 -6.21
N ALA A 22 16.31 1.22 -5.71
CA ALA A 22 15.95 1.46 -4.32
C ALA A 22 17.01 0.91 -3.35
N PRO A 23 17.34 1.63 -2.26
CA PRO A 23 18.17 1.08 -1.21
C PRO A 23 17.49 -0.16 -0.63
N LYS A 24 18.30 -1.11 -0.17
CA LYS A 24 17.81 -2.31 0.50
C LYS A 24 18.36 -2.32 1.92
N LYS A 25 17.49 -2.08 2.91
CA LYS A 25 17.82 -2.16 4.33
C LYS A 25 17.28 -3.46 4.90
N GLU A 26 18.02 -4.06 5.82
CA GLU A 26 17.54 -5.21 6.59
C GLU A 26 16.35 -4.78 7.47
N GLY A 27 15.31 -5.60 7.54
CA GLY A 27 14.14 -5.35 8.38
C GLY A 27 13.99 -6.45 9.43
N ILE A 28 12.79 -7.04 9.52
CA ILE A 28 12.42 -7.97 10.59
C ILE A 28 13.34 -9.20 10.75
N GLU A 29 14.11 -9.55 9.72
CA GLU A 29 15.11 -10.61 9.79
C GLU A 29 16.35 -10.23 10.64
N SER A 30 16.58 -8.95 10.89
CA SER A 30 17.72 -8.43 11.64
C SER A 30 17.41 -8.31 13.14
N GLN A 31 18.39 -8.63 13.98
CA GLN A 31 18.25 -8.53 15.44
C GLN A 31 18.14 -7.07 15.93
N ASP A 32 18.68 -6.12 15.17
CA ASP A 32 18.69 -4.71 15.51
C ASP A 32 17.45 -3.95 14.98
N TYR A 33 16.55 -4.66 14.28
CA TYR A 33 15.35 -4.04 13.74
C TYR A 33 14.29 -3.81 14.81
N THR A 34 13.90 -2.54 14.97
CA THR A 34 12.76 -2.14 15.77
C THR A 34 11.58 -1.80 14.88
N TRP A 35 10.49 -2.57 14.97
CA TRP A 35 9.29 -2.28 14.20
C TRP A 35 8.73 -0.92 14.58
N ASN A 36 8.43 -0.11 13.56
CA ASN A 36 7.88 1.22 13.72
C ASN A 36 8.72 2.15 14.61
N ALA A 37 10.05 2.03 14.59
CA ALA A 37 10.97 2.93 15.28
C ALA A 37 10.57 4.40 15.09
N GLN A 38 10.41 5.13 16.19
CA GLN A 38 9.90 6.51 16.18
C GLN A 38 11.04 7.47 15.85
N GLU A 39 11.54 7.41 14.61
CA GLU A 39 12.68 8.20 14.14
C GLU A 39 12.46 8.78 12.73
N GLY A 40 13.28 9.78 12.41
CA GLY A 40 13.36 10.39 11.09
C GLY A 40 12.09 11.12 10.64
N GLU A 41 12.00 11.32 9.33
CA GLU A 41 10.90 11.99 8.63
C GLU A 41 9.52 11.42 8.96
N LYS A 42 9.41 10.10 9.14
CA LYS A 42 8.14 9.47 9.53
C LYS A 42 7.58 10.12 10.79
N MET A 43 8.42 10.38 11.78
CA MET A 43 7.99 11.04 13.02
C MET A 43 7.66 12.51 12.87
N GLU A 44 8.32 13.19 11.95
CA GLU A 44 8.01 14.56 11.62
C GLU A 44 6.62 14.63 10.99
N ALA A 45 6.38 13.85 9.93
CA ALA A 45 5.09 13.76 9.26
C ALA A 45 3.94 13.35 10.21
N LEU A 46 4.16 12.37 11.10
CA LEU A 46 3.15 11.92 12.07
C LEU A 46 2.71 13.01 13.07
N LYS A 47 3.54 14.03 13.32
CA LYS A 47 3.23 15.14 14.24
C LYS A 47 2.56 16.32 13.53
N LEU A 48 2.61 16.35 12.21
CA LEU A 48 2.05 17.43 11.42
C LEU A 48 0.55 17.24 11.24
N LYS A 49 -0.15 18.35 11.10
CA LYS A 49 -1.57 18.36 10.75
C LYS A 49 -1.65 18.43 9.23
N GLY A 50 -2.14 17.35 8.60
CA GLY A 50 -2.34 17.33 7.15
C GLY A 50 -3.44 18.28 6.68
N ASP A 51 -3.20 18.96 5.56
CA ASP A 51 -4.15 19.74 4.78
C ASP A 51 -4.67 18.90 3.61
N LYS A 52 -5.99 18.68 3.57
CA LYS A 52 -6.63 17.85 2.54
C LYS A 52 -6.64 18.50 1.17
N VAL A 53 -6.59 19.83 1.08
CA VAL A 53 -6.59 20.57 -0.20
C VAL A 53 -5.21 20.44 -0.84
N ALA A 54 -4.15 20.69 -0.07
CA ALA A 54 -2.78 20.45 -0.53
C ALA A 54 -2.54 18.96 -0.83
N GLY A 55 -3.13 18.08 0.00
CA GLY A 55 -3.04 16.63 -0.20
C GLY A 55 -3.71 16.12 -1.46
N GLU A 56 -4.78 16.79 -1.92
CA GLU A 56 -5.44 16.46 -3.20
C GLU A 56 -4.51 16.74 -4.38
N GLU A 57 -3.84 17.89 -4.39
CA GLU A 57 -2.86 18.26 -5.42
C GLU A 57 -1.68 17.27 -5.42
N ALA A 58 -1.12 16.95 -4.25
CA ALA A 58 -0.06 15.95 -4.12
C ALA A 58 -0.51 14.55 -4.58
N TYR A 59 -1.79 14.22 -4.47
CA TYR A 59 -2.33 12.92 -4.86
C TYR A 59 -2.45 12.70 -6.37
N GLU A 60 -2.44 13.76 -7.19
CA GLU A 60 -2.70 13.64 -8.64
C GLU A 60 -1.78 12.62 -9.32
N VAL A 61 -0.48 12.62 -8.97
CA VAL A 61 0.48 11.65 -9.51
C VAL A 61 0.20 10.22 -9.03
N CYS A 62 -0.27 10.06 -7.78
CA CYS A 62 -0.63 8.76 -7.21
C CYS A 62 -1.87 8.17 -7.92
N GLY A 63 -2.81 9.04 -8.29
CA GLY A 63 -4.05 8.68 -8.97
C GLY A 63 -3.85 8.02 -10.34
N ALA A 64 -2.71 8.21 -11.00
CA ALA A 64 -2.41 7.54 -12.27
C ALA A 64 -2.40 6.00 -12.16
N CYS A 65 -2.02 5.48 -10.99
CA CYS A 65 -1.97 4.04 -10.72
C CYS A 65 -3.03 3.59 -9.71
N HIS A 66 -3.25 4.37 -8.66
CA HIS A 66 -4.21 4.08 -7.59
C HIS A 66 -5.63 4.58 -7.87
N LEU A 67 -5.85 5.17 -9.04
CA LEU A 67 -7.07 5.85 -9.50
C LEU A 67 -7.36 7.14 -8.71
N PRO A 68 -7.99 8.16 -9.32
CA PRO A 68 -8.35 9.40 -8.61
C PRO A 68 -9.24 9.17 -7.37
N SER A 69 -10.05 8.11 -7.38
CA SER A 69 -10.88 7.71 -6.24
C SER A 69 -10.10 6.99 -5.13
N GLY A 70 -8.83 6.67 -5.34
CA GLY A 70 -8.04 5.79 -4.45
C GLY A 70 -8.48 4.34 -4.43
N ALA A 71 -9.27 3.91 -5.42
CA ALA A 71 -9.81 2.55 -5.51
C ALA A 71 -8.76 1.48 -5.79
N GLY A 72 -7.61 1.83 -6.39
CA GLY A 72 -6.66 0.84 -6.89
C GLY A 72 -7.21 0.07 -8.08
N ARG A 73 -6.64 -1.11 -8.37
CA ARG A 73 -7.09 -1.98 -9.46
C ARG A 73 -7.57 -3.34 -8.92
N PRO A 74 -8.73 -3.85 -9.36
CA PRO A 74 -9.29 -5.13 -8.87
C PRO A 74 -8.38 -6.35 -9.03
N ASP A 75 -7.41 -6.31 -9.94
CA ASP A 75 -6.40 -7.35 -10.11
C ASP A 75 -5.36 -7.38 -8.96
N GLY A 76 -5.41 -6.42 -8.04
CA GLY A 76 -4.52 -6.26 -6.91
C GLY A 76 -3.13 -5.75 -7.27
N THR A 77 -2.88 -5.34 -8.52
CA THR A 77 -1.59 -4.79 -8.95
C THR A 77 -1.31 -3.48 -8.21
N PHE A 78 -2.32 -2.60 -8.14
CA PHE A 78 -2.29 -1.39 -7.34
C PHE A 78 -3.34 -1.49 -6.22
N PRO A 79 -2.96 -1.37 -4.94
CA PRO A 79 -3.91 -1.46 -3.84
C PRO A 79 -4.89 -0.29 -3.81
N GLN A 80 -6.07 -0.55 -3.23
CA GLN A 80 -6.94 0.50 -2.72
C GLN A 80 -6.23 1.26 -1.60
N LEU A 81 -6.22 2.59 -1.69
CA LEU A 81 -5.68 3.49 -0.68
C LEU A 81 -6.78 4.26 0.06
N ALA A 82 -7.91 4.53 -0.59
CA ALA A 82 -8.97 5.33 -0.04
C ALA A 82 -9.42 4.86 1.35
N GLY A 83 -9.57 5.80 2.27
CA GLY A 83 -9.98 5.55 3.65
C GLY A 83 -8.94 4.87 4.53
N GLN A 84 -7.70 4.64 4.04
CA GLN A 84 -6.64 4.09 4.86
C GLN A 84 -6.16 5.09 5.91
N HIS A 85 -5.77 4.59 7.08
CA HIS A 85 -5.24 5.40 8.16
C HIS A 85 -3.99 6.18 7.74
N THR A 86 -3.97 7.47 8.04
CA THR A 86 -2.81 8.36 7.84
C THR A 86 -1.52 7.77 8.40
N THR A 87 -1.56 7.21 9.61
CA THR A 87 -0.39 6.59 10.27
C THR A 87 0.20 5.45 9.46
N VAL A 88 -0.66 4.63 8.85
CA VAL A 88 -0.27 3.51 8.00
C VAL A 88 0.32 4.01 6.68
N LEU A 89 -0.33 4.99 6.03
CA LEU A 89 0.14 5.58 4.78
C LEU A 89 1.53 6.21 4.93
N ILE A 90 1.70 7.06 5.95
CA ILE A 90 2.98 7.70 6.29
C ILE A 90 4.06 6.63 6.53
N LYS A 91 3.76 5.61 7.35
CA LYS A 91 4.71 4.51 7.59
C LYS A 91 5.10 3.79 6.31
N GLN A 92 4.14 3.45 5.44
CA GLN A 92 4.45 2.70 4.22
C GLN A 92 5.31 3.52 3.25
N MET A 93 5.03 4.81 3.09
CA MET A 93 5.83 5.69 2.21
C MET A 93 7.24 5.87 2.75
N ALA A 94 7.39 6.16 4.04
CA ALA A 94 8.70 6.29 4.69
C ALA A 94 9.51 4.98 4.59
N ASP A 95 8.89 3.82 4.83
CA ASP A 95 9.57 2.53 4.78
C ASP A 95 10.01 2.14 3.35
N ILE A 96 9.25 2.51 2.31
CA ILE A 96 9.63 2.29 0.91
C ILE A 96 10.87 3.14 0.57
N ARG A 97 10.89 4.41 0.96
CA ARG A 97 12.00 5.33 0.71
C ARG A 97 13.28 4.92 1.45
N ALA A 98 13.12 4.45 2.69
CA ALA A 98 14.21 3.97 3.53
C ALA A 98 14.72 2.57 3.11
N GLY A 99 14.09 1.91 2.14
CA GLY A 99 14.49 0.57 1.69
C GLY A 99 14.09 -0.57 2.64
N LEU A 100 13.24 -0.30 3.62
CA LEU A 100 12.69 -1.29 4.56
C LEU A 100 11.54 -2.08 3.95
N ARG A 101 10.85 -1.51 2.95
CA ARG A 101 9.82 -2.20 2.16
C ARG A 101 10.21 -2.20 0.69
N ASP A 102 10.51 -3.38 0.15
CA ASP A 102 10.74 -3.53 -1.29
C ASP A 102 9.46 -3.23 -2.07
N ASN A 103 9.51 -2.18 -2.88
CA ASN A 103 8.47 -1.85 -3.85
C ASN A 103 9.09 -1.09 -5.02
N PRO A 104 9.72 -1.79 -5.98
CA PRO A 104 10.41 -1.13 -7.10
C PRO A 104 9.45 -0.30 -7.98
N THR A 105 8.17 -0.66 -8.03
CA THR A 105 7.15 0.09 -8.77
C THR A 105 6.84 1.44 -8.12
N MET A 106 6.69 1.48 -6.79
CA MET A 106 6.33 2.70 -6.07
C MET A 106 7.55 3.55 -5.69
N TYR A 107 8.74 2.96 -5.59
CA TYR A 107 9.94 3.65 -5.13
C TYR A 107 10.25 4.97 -5.87
N PRO A 108 10.22 5.03 -7.22
CA PRO A 108 10.48 6.28 -7.96
C PRO A 108 9.53 7.42 -7.61
N PHE A 109 8.31 7.13 -7.18
CA PHE A 109 7.32 8.12 -6.74
C PHE A 109 7.43 8.42 -5.25
N ALA A 110 7.81 7.43 -4.45
CA ALA A 110 8.00 7.63 -3.03
C ALA A 110 9.15 8.62 -2.75
N VAL A 111 10.23 8.57 -3.54
CA VAL A 111 11.37 9.48 -3.36
C VAL A 111 11.18 10.89 -3.92
N THR A 112 10.04 11.19 -4.56
CA THR A 112 9.71 12.58 -4.95
C THR A 112 8.96 13.31 -3.84
N LEU A 113 8.19 12.58 -3.03
CA LEU A 113 7.43 13.09 -1.89
C LEU A 113 8.35 13.15 -0.66
N VAL A 114 9.25 14.14 -0.57
CA VAL A 114 10.29 14.23 0.48
C VAL A 114 10.04 15.27 1.56
N ASP A 115 8.99 16.07 1.42
CA ASP A 115 8.56 16.99 2.45
C ASP A 115 7.64 16.25 3.45
N PRO A 116 7.98 16.22 4.75
CA PRO A 116 7.12 15.64 5.78
C PRO A 116 5.70 16.22 5.80
N GLN A 117 5.53 17.50 5.46
CA GLN A 117 4.21 18.13 5.40
C GLN A 117 3.41 17.61 4.20
N GLU A 118 4.01 17.53 3.02
CA GLU A 118 3.36 16.97 1.82
C GLU A 118 2.94 15.50 2.05
N LEU A 119 3.77 14.73 2.77
CA LEU A 119 3.43 13.36 3.17
C LEU A 119 2.25 13.30 4.15
N ALA A 120 2.16 14.25 5.09
CA ALA A 120 1.03 14.37 6.01
C ALA A 120 -0.25 14.80 5.27
N ASP A 121 -0.13 15.73 4.32
CA ASP A 121 -1.22 16.28 3.50
C ASP A 121 -1.86 15.20 2.63
N VAL A 122 -1.05 14.52 1.80
CA VAL A 122 -1.55 13.46 0.90
C VAL A 122 -2.16 12.30 1.69
N SER A 123 -1.58 11.96 2.84
CA SER A 123 -2.14 10.93 3.72
C SER A 123 -3.50 11.35 4.30
N ALA A 124 -3.65 12.62 4.69
CA ALA A 124 -4.92 13.17 5.20
C ALA A 124 -6.00 13.26 4.12
N TYR A 125 -5.61 13.55 2.87
CA TYR A 125 -6.51 13.47 1.72
C TYR A 125 -6.99 12.03 1.47
N ILE A 126 -6.07 11.07 1.38
CA ILE A 126 -6.37 9.65 1.13
C ILE A 126 -7.27 9.07 2.23
N GLU A 127 -7.01 9.37 3.50
CA GLU A 127 -7.84 8.94 4.64
C GLU A 127 -9.27 9.49 4.54
N ASN A 128 -9.45 10.66 3.92
CA ASN A 128 -10.74 11.29 3.71
C ASN A 128 -11.49 10.77 2.47
N LEU A 129 -10.81 10.05 1.57
CA LEU A 129 -11.46 9.40 0.44
C LEU A 129 -12.39 8.29 0.93
N CYS A 130 -13.50 8.13 0.23
CA CYS A 130 -14.44 7.07 0.52
C CYS A 130 -13.90 5.70 0.08
N ILE A 131 -14.06 4.67 0.91
CA ILE A 131 -13.70 3.29 0.58
C ILE A 131 -14.68 2.75 -0.47
N PRO A 132 -14.22 2.36 -1.68
CA PRO A 132 -15.13 1.84 -2.70
C PRO A 132 -15.74 0.49 -2.32
N VAL A 133 -17.05 0.34 -2.54
CA VAL A 133 -17.75 -0.95 -2.40
C VAL A 133 -17.43 -1.94 -3.52
N ASP A 134 -17.00 -1.42 -4.68
CA ASP A 134 -16.49 -2.21 -5.78
C ASP A 134 -14.98 -2.41 -5.65
N HIS A 135 -14.57 -3.66 -5.52
CA HIS A 135 -13.19 -4.09 -5.35
C HIS A 135 -13.05 -5.56 -5.75
N GLY A 136 -11.84 -5.99 -6.11
CA GLY A 136 -11.57 -7.37 -6.47
C GLY A 136 -11.87 -8.35 -5.33
N LYS A 137 -12.74 -9.32 -5.60
CA LYS A 137 -13.12 -10.39 -4.66
C LYS A 137 -12.54 -11.73 -5.11
N TYR A 138 -12.70 -12.75 -4.28
CA TYR A 138 -12.43 -14.12 -4.69
C TYR A 138 -13.58 -14.64 -5.57
N GLU A 139 -13.27 -15.05 -6.79
CA GLU A 139 -14.26 -15.43 -7.83
C GLU A 139 -14.23 -16.93 -8.16
N GLY A 140 -13.57 -17.75 -7.34
CA GLY A 140 -13.54 -19.19 -7.52
C GLY A 140 -14.92 -19.84 -7.35
N PRO A 141 -15.15 -21.02 -7.95
CA PRO A 141 -16.44 -21.72 -7.85
C PRO A 141 -16.82 -22.10 -6.40
N ASP A 142 -15.84 -22.13 -5.50
CA ASP A 142 -15.97 -22.42 -4.08
C ASP A 142 -16.02 -21.15 -3.20
N ALA A 143 -16.31 -19.97 -3.77
CA ALA A 143 -16.22 -18.69 -3.05
C ALA A 143 -17.00 -18.65 -1.73
N ALA A 144 -18.22 -19.18 -1.70
CA ALA A 144 -19.01 -19.25 -0.47
C ALA A 144 -18.31 -20.08 0.63
N ILE A 145 -17.64 -21.17 0.25
CA ILE A 145 -16.91 -22.05 1.17
C ILE A 145 -15.65 -21.33 1.67
N GLN A 146 -14.90 -20.69 0.78
CA GLN A 146 -13.68 -19.95 1.15
C GLN A 146 -13.98 -18.79 2.08
N VAL A 147 -15.05 -18.02 1.81
CA VAL A 147 -15.49 -16.92 2.68
C VAL A 147 -15.92 -17.44 4.06
N ALA A 148 -16.66 -18.55 4.12
CA ALA A 148 -17.08 -19.14 5.40
C ALA A 148 -15.88 -19.65 6.23
N LYS A 149 -14.95 -20.40 5.59
CA LYS A 149 -13.72 -20.87 6.24
C LYS A 149 -12.83 -19.70 6.67
N GLY A 150 -12.71 -18.68 5.82
CA GLY A 150 -11.95 -17.47 6.11
C GLY A 150 -12.50 -16.70 7.29
N LYS A 151 -13.83 -16.64 7.45
CA LYS A 151 -14.49 -16.02 8.59
C LYS A 151 -14.07 -16.67 9.91
N GLU A 152 -14.11 -17.99 9.99
CA GLU A 152 -13.71 -18.73 11.19
C GLU A 152 -12.24 -18.45 11.57
N LEU A 153 -11.35 -18.41 10.58
CA LEU A 153 -9.93 -18.12 10.81
C LEU A 153 -9.70 -16.66 11.23
N TYR A 154 -10.41 -15.72 10.59
CA TYR A 154 -10.34 -14.29 10.91
C TYR A 154 -10.82 -13.99 12.33
N GLU A 155 -11.97 -14.55 12.71
CA GLU A 155 -12.56 -14.42 14.04
C GLU A 155 -11.72 -15.12 15.12
N LYS A 156 -10.74 -15.94 14.75
CA LYS A 156 -9.85 -16.58 15.72
C LYS A 156 -8.63 -15.73 16.07
N GLN A 157 -8.00 -15.07 15.08
CA GLN A 157 -6.68 -14.44 15.30
C GLN A 157 -6.48 -13.08 14.62
N CYS A 158 -7.40 -12.64 13.75
CA CYS A 158 -7.23 -11.38 13.00
C CYS A 158 -8.06 -10.23 13.59
N LEU A 159 -9.24 -10.52 14.15
CA LEU A 159 -10.15 -9.48 14.63
C LEU A 159 -9.55 -8.59 15.72
N GLU A 160 -8.61 -9.11 16.51
CA GLU A 160 -8.05 -8.43 17.67
C GLU A 160 -7.31 -7.15 17.27
N CYS A 161 -6.66 -7.17 16.11
CA CYS A 161 -5.90 -6.03 15.57
C CYS A 161 -6.63 -5.34 14.41
N HIS A 162 -7.35 -6.10 13.57
CA HIS A 162 -7.99 -5.56 12.36
C HIS A 162 -9.45 -5.18 12.55
N GLY A 163 -10.04 -5.47 13.72
CA GLY A 163 -11.43 -5.14 14.03
C GLY A 163 -12.45 -6.09 13.41
N LYS A 164 -13.72 -5.96 13.81
CA LYS A 164 -14.79 -6.87 13.35
C LYS A 164 -15.17 -6.62 11.88
N ASN A 165 -15.03 -5.38 11.44
CA ASN A 165 -15.42 -4.91 10.12
C ASN A 165 -14.20 -4.63 9.23
N GLY A 166 -12.97 -4.92 9.70
CA GLY A 166 -11.73 -4.64 8.95
C GLY A 166 -11.28 -3.18 9.06
N GLU A 167 -11.72 -2.47 10.09
CA GLU A 167 -11.45 -1.05 10.35
C GLU A 167 -10.02 -0.76 10.83
N GLY A 168 -9.31 -1.78 11.34
CA GLY A 168 -7.98 -1.59 11.91
C GLY A 168 -7.95 -0.67 13.14
N ASP A 169 -6.77 -0.13 13.43
CA ASP A 169 -6.51 0.76 14.56
C ASP A 169 -5.42 1.74 14.12
N LYS A 170 -5.78 3.02 14.04
CA LYS A 170 -4.91 4.08 13.52
C LYS A 170 -3.71 4.30 14.43
N GLU A 171 -3.94 4.33 15.73
CA GLU A 171 -2.95 4.59 16.77
C GLU A 171 -1.94 3.45 16.87
N GLN A 172 -2.36 2.21 16.62
CA GLN A 172 -1.50 1.02 16.57
C GLN A 172 -0.90 0.75 15.18
N PHE A 173 -1.17 1.59 14.18
CA PHE A 173 -0.73 1.39 12.78
C PHE A 173 -1.27 0.08 12.18
N TYR A 174 -2.41 -0.41 12.65
CA TYR A 174 -3.09 -1.56 12.08
C TYR A 174 -3.96 -1.10 10.90
N PRO A 175 -3.70 -1.60 9.68
CA PRO A 175 -4.34 -1.07 8.48
C PRO A 175 -5.84 -1.38 8.45
N VAL A 176 -6.58 -0.47 7.84
CA VAL A 176 -7.88 -0.77 7.23
C VAL A 176 -7.68 -1.84 6.16
N ILE A 177 -8.41 -2.95 6.27
CA ILE A 177 -8.35 -4.07 5.32
C ILE A 177 -9.66 -4.28 4.56
N ALA A 178 -10.77 -3.72 5.05
CA ALA A 178 -12.04 -3.76 4.33
C ALA A 178 -11.97 -2.94 3.04
N GLY A 179 -12.63 -3.43 1.99
CA GLY A 179 -12.56 -2.86 0.64
C GLY A 179 -11.28 -3.22 -0.14
N GLN A 180 -10.24 -3.71 0.52
CA GLN A 180 -9.01 -4.06 -0.17
C GLN A 180 -9.19 -5.25 -1.12
N HIS A 181 -8.48 -5.23 -2.25
CA HIS A 181 -8.57 -6.29 -3.26
C HIS A 181 -8.02 -7.63 -2.75
N TYR A 182 -8.79 -8.69 -2.96
CA TYR A 182 -8.43 -10.08 -2.62
C TYR A 182 -7.00 -10.44 -3.02
N LYS A 183 -6.60 -10.17 -4.27
CA LYS A 183 -5.27 -10.51 -4.79
C LYS A 183 -4.15 -9.71 -4.10
N TYR A 184 -4.42 -8.47 -3.70
CA TYR A 184 -3.47 -7.69 -2.92
C TYR A 184 -3.33 -8.26 -1.51
N LEU A 185 -4.44 -8.56 -0.83
CA LEU A 185 -4.44 -9.15 0.52
C LEU A 185 -3.68 -10.47 0.55
N LEU A 186 -3.98 -11.38 -0.38
CA LEU A 186 -3.30 -12.67 -0.50
C LEU A 186 -1.80 -12.49 -0.70
N ARG A 187 -1.40 -11.61 -1.63
CA ARG A 187 0.01 -11.30 -1.85
C ARG A 187 0.64 -10.78 -0.56
N GLN A 188 0.07 -9.76 0.09
CA GLN A 188 0.67 -9.17 1.28
C GLN A 188 0.79 -10.17 2.43
N MET A 189 -0.21 -11.03 2.67
CA MET A 189 -0.12 -12.06 3.71
C MET A 189 0.95 -13.10 3.39
N THR A 190 1.05 -13.52 2.13
CA THR A 190 2.09 -14.46 1.67
C THR A 190 3.48 -13.86 1.85
N GLU A 191 3.69 -12.62 1.40
CA GLU A 191 4.96 -11.90 1.53
C GLU A 191 5.38 -11.68 3.00
N ILE A 192 4.41 -11.46 3.90
CA ILE A 192 4.66 -11.34 5.35
C ILE A 192 5.03 -12.71 5.94
N ARG A 193 4.27 -13.76 5.65
CA ARG A 193 4.51 -15.13 6.16
C ARG A 193 5.88 -15.66 5.74
N ASP A 194 6.26 -15.37 4.50
CA ASP A 194 7.46 -15.91 3.86
C ASP A 194 8.68 -15.01 4.07
N GLY A 195 8.51 -13.85 4.72
CA GLY A 195 9.60 -12.96 5.13
C GLY A 195 10.10 -12.01 4.03
N HIS A 196 9.43 -11.95 2.89
CA HIS A 196 9.76 -11.02 1.81
C HIS A 196 9.37 -9.57 2.16
N ARG A 197 8.32 -9.37 2.96
CA ARG A 197 7.92 -8.05 3.46
C ARG A 197 8.63 -7.70 4.77
N ARG A 198 9.86 -7.18 4.65
CA ARG A 198 10.75 -6.90 5.79
C ARG A 198 10.25 -5.84 6.78
N ASN A 199 9.36 -4.92 6.36
CA ASN A 199 8.78 -3.89 7.24
C ASN A 199 7.55 -4.36 8.06
N ALA A 200 7.23 -5.65 8.02
CA ALA A 200 6.06 -6.23 8.68
C ALA A 200 6.12 -6.10 10.21
N ASN A 201 4.94 -6.04 10.84
CA ASN A 201 4.82 -6.11 12.29
C ASN A 201 5.18 -7.53 12.76
N PRO A 202 6.09 -7.69 13.75
CA PRO A 202 6.44 -9.00 14.31
C PRO A 202 5.27 -9.81 14.84
N ASP A 203 4.26 -9.17 15.43
CA ASP A 203 3.06 -9.84 15.89
C ASP A 203 2.25 -10.38 14.71
N MET A 204 2.13 -9.60 13.64
CA MET A 204 1.49 -10.07 12.40
C MET A 204 2.26 -11.25 11.78
N VAL A 205 3.59 -11.22 11.78
CA VAL A 205 4.42 -12.35 11.31
C VAL A 205 4.17 -13.58 12.16
N LYS A 206 4.15 -13.44 13.49
CA LYS A 206 3.88 -14.55 14.42
C LYS A 206 2.50 -15.15 14.23
N VAL A 207 1.47 -14.31 14.03
CA VAL A 207 0.09 -14.76 13.78
C VAL A 207 -0.02 -15.46 12.44
N ILE A 208 0.59 -14.93 11.38
CA ILE A 208 0.41 -15.47 10.02
C ILE A 208 1.25 -16.72 9.75
N LYS A 209 2.40 -16.88 10.43
CA LYS A 209 3.38 -17.94 10.16
C LYS A 209 2.80 -19.36 10.06
N PRO A 210 1.84 -19.78 10.92
CA PRO A 210 1.32 -21.15 10.89
C PRO A 210 0.33 -21.43 9.76
N TYR A 211 -0.17 -20.41 9.05
CA TYR A 211 -1.22 -20.61 8.04
C TYR A 211 -0.68 -21.13 6.71
N THR A 212 -1.35 -22.14 6.17
CA THR A 212 -1.07 -22.70 4.84
C THR A 212 -1.57 -21.79 3.71
N ASP A 213 -1.12 -22.02 2.48
CA ASP A 213 -1.59 -21.27 1.30
C ASP A 213 -3.11 -21.33 1.14
N GLU A 214 -3.72 -22.50 1.33
CA GLU A 214 -5.19 -22.64 1.29
C GLU A 214 -5.88 -21.81 2.39
N GLN A 215 -5.29 -21.72 3.57
CA GLN A 215 -5.83 -20.89 4.65
C GLN A 215 -5.67 -19.40 4.33
N LEU A 216 -4.55 -18.98 3.73
CA LEU A 216 -4.37 -17.61 3.28
C LEU A 216 -5.36 -17.22 2.17
N VAL A 217 -5.67 -18.14 1.26
CA VAL A 217 -6.74 -17.96 0.26
C VAL A 217 -8.08 -17.71 0.95
N ALA A 218 -8.47 -18.56 1.90
CA ALA A 218 -9.71 -18.42 2.65
C ALA A 218 -9.78 -17.10 3.42
N ILE A 219 -8.74 -16.78 4.20
CA ILE A 219 -8.64 -15.54 4.98
C ILE A 219 -8.74 -14.32 4.06
N SER A 220 -8.01 -14.30 2.94
CA SER A 220 -8.07 -13.19 1.98
C SER A 220 -9.45 -13.03 1.37
N ALA A 221 -10.10 -14.15 1.03
CA ALA A 221 -11.46 -14.15 0.46
C ALA A 221 -12.46 -13.54 1.44
N TYR A 222 -12.37 -13.89 2.72
CA TYR A 222 -13.20 -13.31 3.76
C TYR A 222 -12.87 -11.83 4.02
N GLN A 223 -11.60 -11.46 4.13
CA GLN A 223 -11.20 -10.07 4.36
C GLN A 223 -11.68 -9.14 3.24
N ALA A 224 -11.56 -9.56 1.97
CA ALA A 224 -12.11 -8.84 0.82
C ALA A 224 -13.66 -8.88 0.75
N SER A 225 -14.34 -9.55 1.68
CA SER A 225 -15.79 -9.51 1.81
C SER A 225 -16.27 -8.61 2.95
N LEU A 226 -15.35 -8.14 3.80
CA LEU A 226 -15.64 -7.27 4.93
C LEU A 226 -16.25 -5.96 4.46
N LYS A 227 -17.16 -5.44 5.29
CA LYS A 227 -17.83 -4.16 5.05
C LYS A 227 -17.66 -3.27 6.27
N MET A 228 -17.31 -2.00 6.05
CA MET A 228 -17.33 -0.95 7.06
C MET A 228 -18.57 -0.08 6.86
N PRO A 229 -19.65 -0.30 7.64
CA PRO A 229 -20.87 0.49 7.51
C PRO A 229 -20.59 1.98 7.69
N GLY A 230 -21.09 2.81 6.76
CA GLY A 230 -20.94 4.27 6.79
C GLY A 230 -19.61 4.82 6.27
N ALA A 231 -18.58 3.97 6.09
CA ALA A 231 -17.28 4.37 5.53
C ALA A 231 -17.08 3.93 4.06
N MET A 232 -17.87 2.96 3.60
CA MET A 232 -17.84 2.49 2.22
C MET A 232 -18.94 3.13 1.36
N CYS A 233 -18.66 3.42 0.09
CA CYS A 233 -19.62 3.96 -0.85
C CYS A 233 -19.37 3.51 -2.29
N GLU A 234 -20.37 3.71 -3.15
CA GLU A 234 -20.16 3.67 -4.60
C GLU A 234 -19.19 4.79 -5.00
N PRO A 235 -18.14 4.49 -5.77
CA PRO A 235 -17.21 5.51 -6.22
C PRO A 235 -17.98 6.59 -6.98
N LYS A 236 -17.87 7.84 -6.53
CA LYS A 236 -18.37 8.96 -7.34
C LYS A 236 -17.54 8.98 -8.61
N ALA A 237 -18.19 9.01 -9.77
CA ALA A 237 -17.48 9.24 -11.03
C ALA A 237 -16.64 10.51 -10.86
N ALA A 238 -15.32 10.39 -11.05
CA ALA A 238 -14.43 11.54 -11.09
C ALA A 238 -14.95 12.49 -12.18
N LYS A 239 -15.10 13.77 -11.84
CA LYS A 239 -15.47 14.80 -12.82
C LYS A 239 -14.28 15.17 -13.67
#